data_AF-A0A960ZR18-F1
#
_entry.id   AF-A0A960ZR18-F1
#
_cell.length_a   1.000
_cell.length_b   1.000
_cell.length_c   1.000
_cell.angle_alpha   90.00
_cell.angle_beta   90.00
_cell.angle_gamma   90.00
#
_symmetry.space_group_name_H-M   'P 1'
#
loop_
_entity.id
_entity.type
_entity.pdbx_description
1 polymer ?
#
loop_
_entity_poly.entity_id
_entity_poly.type
_entity_poly.pdbx_seq_one_letter_code
_entity_poly.pdbx_strand_id
1 'polypeptide(L)' 'MKTTVSITKYGERYWAVWMDGQLLAVTLYKKGAQAVASAITQLTTQTGKEGHHATQAA' A
#
# COMPACT_ATOMS: atom_id res chain seq x y z
N MET A 1 -8.44 6.93 10.72
CA MET A 1 -9.07 5.74 10.10
C MET A 1 -7.96 4.79 9.67
N LYS A 2 -8.14 3.47 9.80
CA LYS A 2 -7.12 2.49 9.44
C LYS A 2 -7.23 2.18 7.94
N THR A 3 -6.25 2.61 7.15
CA THR A 3 -6.13 2.23 5.73
C THR A 3 -6.04 0.71 5.62
N THR A 4 -6.88 0.11 4.78
CA THR A 4 -6.94 -1.34 4.60
C THR A 4 -6.43 -1.71 3.21
N VAL A 5 -5.29 -2.41 3.18
CA VAL A 5 -4.70 -2.97 1.96
C VAL A 5 -5.08 -4.44 1.84
N SER A 6 -5.55 -4.88 0.68
CA SER A 6 -5.88 -6.29 0.43
C SER A 6 -5.42 -6.77 -0.94
N ILE A 7 -5.23 -8.08 -1.07
CA ILE A 7 -4.81 -8.74 -2.31
C ILE A 7 -5.83 -9.80 -2.67
N THR A 8 -6.33 -9.79 -3.90
CA THR A 8 -7.26 -10.80 -4.41
C THR A 8 -6.77 -11.40 -5.73
N LYS A 9 -7.19 -12.63 -6.04
CA LYS A 9 -6.99 -13.21 -7.36
C LYS A 9 -7.84 -12.43 -8.38
N TYR A 10 -7.24 -12.05 -9.50
CA TYR A 10 -7.86 -11.21 -10.52
C TYR A 10 -7.79 -11.92 -11.87
N GLY A 11 -8.85 -12.65 -12.23
CA GLY A 11 -8.84 -13.55 -13.38
C GLY A 11 -7.95 -14.78 -13.17
N GLU A 12 -7.37 -15.33 -14.23
CA GLU A 12 -6.67 -16.61 -14.18
C GLU A 12 -5.25 -16.51 -13.63
N ARG A 13 -4.48 -15.52 -14.13
CA ARG A 13 -3.06 -15.35 -13.84
C ARG A 13 -2.71 -14.06 -13.11
N TYR A 14 -3.65 -13.16 -12.85
CA TYR A 14 -3.34 -11.87 -12.25
C TYR A 14 -3.75 -11.78 -10.78
N TRP A 15 -3.18 -10.79 -10.10
CA TRP A 15 -3.40 -10.49 -8.69
C TRP A 15 -3.60 -8.99 -8.52
N ALA A 16 -4.75 -8.60 -7.97
CA ALA A 16 -5.13 -7.22 -7.73
C ALA A 16 -4.73 -6.78 -6.32
N VAL A 17 -4.23 -5.55 -6.19
CA VAL A 17 -3.97 -4.87 -4.93
C VAL A 17 -5.00 -3.76 -4.76
N TRP A 18 -5.72 -3.79 -3.64
CA TRP A 18 -6.76 -2.83 -3.31
C TRP A 18 -6.36 -2.01 -2.08
N MET A 19 -6.77 -0.75 -2.06
CA MET A 19 -6.69 0.13 -0.89
C MET A 19 -8.02 0.81 -0.70
N ASP A 20 -8.66 0.58 0.45
CA ASP A 20 -9.95 1.19 0.80
C ASP A 20 -11.01 1.07 -0.33
N GLY A 21 -11.04 -0.09 -0.99
CA GLY A 21 -11.97 -0.40 -2.08
C GLY A 21 -11.52 0.06 -3.48
N GLN A 22 -10.42 0.80 -3.60
CA GLN A 22 -9.87 1.26 -4.88
C GLN A 22 -8.80 0.28 -5.41
N LEU A 23 -8.86 -0.02 -6.71
CA LEU A 23 -7.85 -0.84 -7.39
C LEU A 23 -6.60 0.00 -7.67
N LEU A 24 -5.46 -0.38 -7.10
CA LEU A 24 -4.21 0.36 -7.28
C LEU A 24 -3.27 -0.28 -8.30
N ALA A 25 -3.20 -1.61 -8.31
CA ALA A 25 -2.28 -2.34 -9.17
C ALA A 25 -2.82 -3.74 -9.50
N VAL A 26 -2.47 -4.21 -10.70
CA VAL A 26 -2.64 -5.61 -11.12
C VAL A 26 -1.26 -6.16 -11.47
N THR A 27 -0.90 -7.30 -10.87
CA THR A 27 0.40 -7.94 -11.07
C THR A 27 0.22 -9.34 -11.63
N LEU A 28 1.20 -9.83 -12.41
CA LEU A 28 1.16 -11.19 -12.96
C LEU A 28 1.40 -12.28 -11.90
N TYR A 29 2.09 -11.96 -10.80
CA TYR A 29 2.43 -12.94 -9.78
C TYR A 29 2.04 -12.43 -8.39
N LYS A 30 1.54 -13.32 -7.54
CA LYS A 30 1.17 -13.01 -6.15
C LYS A 30 2.31 -12.33 -5.38
N LYS A 31 3.55 -12.74 -5.65
CA LYS A 31 4.75 -12.15 -5.04
C LYS A 31 4.89 -10.65 -5.37
N GLY A 32 4.52 -10.24 -6.59
CA GLY A 32 4.49 -8.83 -6.98
C GLY A 32 3.43 -8.06 -6.20
N ALA A 33 2.21 -8.58 -6.12
CA ALA A 33 1.14 -7.96 -5.34
C ALA A 33 1.52 -7.80 -3.85
N GLN A 34 2.19 -8.79 -3.27
CA GLN A 34 2.69 -8.74 -1.89
C GLN A 34 3.75 -7.64 -1.70
N ALA A 35 4.69 -7.51 -2.63
CA ALA A 35 5.70 -6.46 -2.58
C ALA A 35 5.07 -5.06 -2.64
N VAL A 36 4.08 -4.86 -3.52
CA VAL A 36 3.32 -3.60 -3.62
C VAL A 36 2.56 -3.31 -2.33
N ALA A 37 1.83 -4.29 -1.77
CA ALA A 37 1.10 -4.10 -0.52
C ALA A 37 2.02 -3.77 0.67
N SER A 38 3.21 -4.40 0.72
CA SER A 38 4.24 -4.09 1.73
C SER A 38 4.74 -2.66 1.60
N ALA A 39 5.04 -2.20 0.38
CA ALA A 39 5.49 -0.83 0.15
C ALA A 39 4.43 0.21 0.55
N ILE A 40 3.16 -0.02 0.20
CA ILE A 40 2.04 0.84 0.63
C ILE A 40 1.94 0.89 2.16
N THR A 41 2.05 -0.26 2.82
CA THR A 41 2.00 -0.34 4.29
C THR A 41 3.15 0.43 4.94
N GLN A 42 4.36 0.34 4.38
CA GLN A 42 5.52 1.08 4.87
C GLN A 42 5.35 2.60 4.72
N LEU A 43 4.95 3.04 3.54
CA LEU A 43 4.75 4.47 3.23
C LEU A 43 3.66 5.09 4.12
N THR A 44 2.52 4.42 4.24
CA THR A 44 1.41 4.88 5.10
C THR A 44 1.78 4.91 6.59
N THR A 45 2.65 4.01 7.03
CA THR A 45 3.16 4.00 8.42
C THR A 45 4.16 5.14 8.66
N GLN A 46 5.00 5.47 7.68
CA GLN A 46 6.00 6.54 7.78
C GLN A 46 5.36 7.93 7.77
N THR A 47 4.35 8.16 6.93
CA THR A 47 3.61 9.43 6.92
C THR A 47 2.96 9.76 8.27
N GLY A 48 2.59 8.75 9.07
CA GLY A 48 2.10 8.95 10.43
C GLY A 48 3.16 9.40 11.45
N LYS A 49 4.46 9.22 11.16
CA LYS A 49 5.58 9.64 12.03
C LYS A 49 6.16 11.00 11.68
N GLU A 50 6.02 11.45 10.43
CA GLU A 50 6.64 12.70 9.97
C GLU A 50 5.86 13.97 10.34
N GLY A 51 4.65 13.85 10.92
CA GLY A 51 3.85 14.99 11.37
C GLY A 51 4.28 15.67 12.69
N HIS A 52 5.34 15.19 13.37
CA HIS A 52 5.76 15.71 14.69
C HIS A 52 7.12 16.44 14.73
N HIS A 53 7.82 16.58 13.60
CA HIS A 53 9.00 17.44 13.52
C HIS A 53 8.69 18.69 12.70
N ALA A 54 7.88 19.57 13.31
CA ALA A 54 7.80 20.95 12.88
C ALA A 54 9.19 21.59 13.01
N THR A 55 9.70 22.05 11.86
CA THR A 55 10.65 23.14 11.65
C THR A 55 11.26 23.76 12.92
N GLN A 56 12.51 23.40 13.24
CA GLN A 56 13.41 24.34 13.93
C GLN A 56 14.11 25.15 12.83
N ALA A 57 13.59 26.35 12.61
CA ALA A 57 14.33 27.41 11.95
C ALA A 57 15.40 27.92 12.94
N ALA A 58 16.63 28.03 12.45
CA ALA A 58 17.69 28.82 13.05
C ALA A 58 17.86 30.10 12.23
#